data_AF-A0AAD1YY44-F1
#
_entry.id   AF-A0AAD1YY44-F1
#
_cell.length_a   1.000
_cell.length_b   1.000
_cell.length_c   1.000
_cell.angle_alpha   90.00
_cell.angle_beta   90.00
_cell.angle_gamma   90.00
#
_symmetry.space_group_name_H-M   'P 1'
#
loop_
_entity.id
_entity.type
_entity.pdbx_description
1 polymer ?
#
loop_
_entity_poly.entity_id
_entity_poly.type
_entity_poly.pdbx_seq_one_letter_code
_entity_poly.pdbx_strand_id
1 'polypeptide(L)'
;MGTDSISSSFSHLGRKLSDLNINDDSAAFSECNSDGSGEFPTTSSQSRRLLLACASDNSEELISQLISNLQSDNIDDQKQAAMGIRLLAKNKPENRIKIARTGAIKPLVSVISSNDAQLQEYGVTAILNLSLCDENKDLIASSGAIKPLVRALKLGTSTARENAACALLRLSQIEENKTAIGRSGAIPPLVNLLEIGNFRGKKDACTALYSLCSVKENKTRAVQAGIMKPLVELMADFGSNMVDKSAFVLSLLVSTPEARAAVVEEGGIPVLVEIVEVGTQRQKEIAVCILLQLCEDSLTYRTMVAREGAIPPLIALSQTGTSRAKQKSEALIEVLRQPRSVNNAASARTSNVSV
;
A
#
# COMPACT_ATOMS: atom_id res chain seq x y z
N MET A 1 26.83 20.65 -46.74
CA MET A 1 27.29 19.33 -47.19
C MET A 1 27.90 18.65 -45.97
N GLY A 2 27.21 17.64 -45.44
CA GLY A 2 27.65 16.86 -44.28
C GLY A 2 28.19 15.50 -44.68
N THR A 3 28.75 14.82 -43.67
CA THR A 3 28.86 13.37 -43.36
C THR A 3 30.09 13.21 -42.44
N ASP A 4 30.19 12.32 -41.46
CA ASP A 4 29.24 11.51 -40.70
C ASP A 4 30.01 11.03 -39.44
N SER A 5 29.31 10.99 -38.31
CA SER A 5 29.77 10.38 -37.05
C SER A 5 29.35 8.90 -37.00
N ILE A 6 30.27 7.98 -36.69
CA ILE A 6 29.93 6.57 -36.44
C ILE A 6 29.77 6.35 -34.94
N SER A 7 28.51 6.24 -34.51
CA SER A 7 28.07 5.65 -33.24
C SER A 7 27.60 4.23 -33.54
N SER A 8 28.30 3.20 -33.04
CA SER A 8 27.88 1.81 -33.19
C SER A 8 26.81 1.45 -32.14
N SER A 9 25.55 1.46 -32.57
CA SER A 9 24.42 0.87 -31.87
C SER A 9 24.23 -0.59 -32.32
N PHE A 10 24.12 -1.51 -31.36
CA PHE A 10 23.56 -2.84 -31.64
C PHE A 10 22.12 -2.86 -31.12
N SER A 11 21.18 -2.90 -32.07
CA SER A 11 19.75 -3.08 -31.84
C SER A 11 19.33 -4.42 -32.42
N HIS A 12 18.75 -5.30 -31.60
CA HIS A 12 17.93 -6.39 -32.09
C HIS A 12 16.59 -6.34 -31.36
N LEU A 13 15.51 -6.12 -32.12
CA LEU A 13 14.11 -6.05 -31.69
C LEU A 13 13.61 -4.86 -30.85
N GLY A 14 14.29 -3.70 -30.90
CA GLY A 14 13.64 -2.38 -30.88
C GLY A 14 12.65 -2.02 -29.75
N ARG A 15 12.65 -2.70 -28.59
CA ARG A 15 11.77 -2.36 -27.46
C ARG A 15 12.59 -1.98 -26.24
N LYS A 16 12.52 -0.71 -25.84
CA LYS A 16 12.91 -0.28 -24.48
C LYS A 16 11.87 -0.83 -23.51
N LEU A 17 12.32 -1.57 -22.50
CA LEU A 17 11.49 -2.17 -21.46
C LEU A 17 11.03 -1.15 -20.40
N SER A 18 10.73 0.09 -20.80
CA SER A 18 10.36 1.19 -19.88
C SER A 18 8.87 1.53 -19.86
N ASP A 19 8.05 0.95 -20.74
CA ASP A 19 6.66 1.39 -20.95
C ASP A 19 5.64 0.34 -20.46
N LEU A 20 5.81 -0.11 -19.21
CA LEU A 20 4.73 -0.80 -18.50
C LEU A 20 3.79 0.26 -17.93
N ASN A 21 2.70 0.55 -18.65
CA ASN A 21 1.66 1.47 -18.22
C ASN A 21 0.87 0.82 -17.05
N ILE A 22 1.22 1.20 -15.81
CA ILE A 22 0.64 0.75 -14.54
C ILE A 22 -0.63 1.57 -14.24
N ASN A 23 -1.66 1.46 -15.09
CA ASN A 23 -2.87 2.30 -14.96
C ASN A 23 -4.19 1.54 -14.84
N ASP A 24 -4.17 0.20 -14.68
CA ASP A 24 -5.40 -0.61 -14.50
C ASP A 24 -5.51 -1.27 -13.09
N ASP A 25 -4.60 -0.92 -12.17
CA ASP A 25 -4.47 -1.60 -10.86
C ASP A 25 -5.45 -1.09 -9.79
N SER A 26 -6.28 -0.08 -10.10
CA SER A 26 -7.18 0.56 -9.12
C SER A 26 -8.28 -0.37 -8.60
N ALA A 27 -8.67 -1.37 -9.39
CA ALA A 27 -9.75 -2.29 -9.02
C ALA A 27 -9.43 -3.18 -7.80
N ALA A 28 -8.15 -3.45 -7.50
CA ALA A 28 -7.80 -4.26 -6.32
C ALA A 28 -8.01 -3.53 -4.99
N PHE A 29 -8.08 -2.19 -5.03
CA PHE A 29 -8.00 -1.31 -3.87
C PHE A 29 -9.23 -0.40 -3.69
N SER A 30 -10.25 -0.55 -4.56
CA SER A 30 -11.45 0.31 -4.62
C SER A 30 -12.31 0.30 -3.34
N GLU A 31 -12.31 -0.81 -2.58
CA GLU A 31 -13.26 -1.02 -1.48
C GLU A 31 -12.63 -0.80 -0.10
N CYS A 32 -12.38 0.45 0.28
CA CYS A 32 -12.05 0.82 1.67
C CYS A 32 -13.22 1.58 2.32
N ASN A 33 -14.36 0.91 2.51
CA ASN A 33 -15.51 1.48 3.22
C ASN A 33 -15.41 1.18 4.73
N SER A 34 -15.36 2.25 5.53
CA SER A 34 -15.22 2.21 6.99
C SER A 34 -16.59 2.08 7.68
N ASP A 35 -17.23 0.91 7.58
CA ASP A 35 -18.59 0.73 8.10
C ASP A 35 -18.65 0.28 9.58
N GLY A 36 -17.57 -0.24 10.16
CA GLY A 36 -17.61 -0.97 11.44
C GLY A 36 -17.69 -0.19 12.75
N SER A 37 -17.82 1.13 12.79
CA SER A 37 -17.61 1.92 14.03
C SER A 37 -18.88 2.43 14.74
N GLY A 38 -20.05 1.88 14.43
CA GLY A 38 -21.34 2.51 14.73
C GLY A 38 -22.28 1.73 15.64
N GLU A 39 -21.88 1.34 16.86
CA GLU A 39 -22.85 0.92 17.87
C GLU A 39 -22.71 1.71 19.18
N PHE A 40 -23.86 2.06 19.74
CA PHE A 40 -24.03 2.87 20.95
C PHE A 40 -24.58 2.02 22.10
N PRO A 41 -24.12 2.22 23.33
CA PRO A 41 -24.99 2.12 24.51
C PRO A 41 -25.89 3.37 24.57
N THR A 42 -27.20 3.18 24.67
CA THR A 42 -28.26 4.18 24.50
C THR A 42 -28.48 5.10 25.73
N THR A 43 -29.10 6.26 25.48
CA THR A 43 -29.86 7.16 26.41
C THR A 43 -29.27 8.53 26.86
N SER A 44 -28.63 9.34 26.00
CA SER A 44 -28.34 10.77 26.34
C SER A 44 -29.02 11.81 25.43
N SER A 45 -29.35 12.99 25.98
CA SER A 45 -29.91 14.15 25.26
C SER A 45 -28.96 14.68 24.17
N GLN A 46 -27.68 14.38 24.29
CA GLN A 46 -26.63 14.74 23.34
C GLN A 46 -26.67 13.87 22.08
N SER A 47 -26.95 12.57 22.20
CA SER A 47 -27.16 11.69 21.04
C SER A 47 -28.33 12.14 20.18
N ARG A 48 -29.42 12.60 20.81
CA ARG A 48 -30.59 13.16 20.10
C ARG A 48 -30.23 14.46 19.37
N ARG A 49 -29.47 15.36 20.02
CA ARG A 49 -28.94 16.58 19.37
C ARG A 49 -28.02 16.26 18.20
N LEU A 50 -27.14 15.27 18.34
CA LEU A 50 -26.24 14.84 17.27
C LEU A 50 -27.00 14.22 16.09
N LEU A 51 -28.01 13.38 16.34
CA LEU A 51 -28.90 12.85 15.30
C LEU A 51 -29.66 13.96 14.56
N LEU A 52 -30.22 14.94 15.29
CA LEU A 52 -30.91 16.08 14.69
C LEU A 52 -29.98 16.99 13.90
N ALA A 53 -28.76 17.24 14.38
CA ALA A 53 -27.75 18.03 13.67
C ALA A 53 -27.13 17.31 12.47
N CYS A 54 -27.09 15.97 12.51
CA CYS A 54 -26.82 15.18 11.31
C CYS A 54 -27.94 15.35 10.28
N ALA A 55 -29.17 15.72 10.67
CA ALA A 55 -30.31 15.90 9.78
C ALA A 55 -30.52 17.36 9.32
N SER A 56 -30.06 18.39 10.05
CA SER A 56 -30.34 19.81 9.80
C SER A 56 -29.13 20.64 9.32
N ASP A 57 -29.39 21.88 8.89
CA ASP A 57 -28.37 22.84 8.39
C ASP A 57 -27.70 23.68 9.49
N ASN A 58 -28.24 23.69 10.73
CA ASN A 58 -27.73 24.43 11.90
C ASN A 58 -26.44 23.82 12.51
N SER A 59 -25.56 23.26 11.68
CA SER A 59 -24.38 22.53 12.13
C SER A 59 -23.22 23.42 12.56
N GLU A 60 -23.14 24.72 12.21
CA GLU A 60 -21.97 25.56 12.54
C GLU A 60 -21.82 25.86 14.03
N GLU A 61 -22.91 26.26 14.69
CA GLU A 61 -22.88 26.56 16.12
C GLU A 61 -22.54 25.32 16.95
N LEU A 62 -23.14 24.17 16.58
CA LEU A 62 -22.80 22.89 17.21
C LEU A 62 -21.34 22.50 16.95
N ILE A 63 -20.85 22.63 15.72
CA ILE A 63 -19.44 22.34 15.40
C ILE A 63 -18.53 23.25 16.22
N SER A 64 -18.85 24.53 16.35
CA SER A 64 -18.08 25.49 17.14
C SER A 64 -18.06 25.12 18.63
N GLN A 65 -19.19 24.71 19.18
CA GLN A 65 -19.27 24.22 20.55
C GLN A 65 -18.45 22.93 20.76
N LEU A 66 -18.53 21.98 19.81
CA LEU A 66 -17.74 20.75 19.88
C LEU A 66 -16.23 21.05 19.80
N ILE A 67 -15.82 22.00 18.95
CA ILE A 67 -14.43 22.45 18.86
C ILE A 67 -13.97 23.05 20.19
N SER A 68 -14.78 23.91 20.81
CA SER A 68 -14.50 24.47 22.14
C SER A 68 -14.32 23.35 23.18
N ASN A 69 -15.20 22.35 23.19
CA ASN A 69 -15.12 21.22 24.11
C ASN A 69 -13.89 20.32 23.87
N LEU A 70 -13.40 20.19 22.63
CA LEU A 70 -12.12 19.50 22.34
C LEU A 70 -10.91 20.16 23.02
N GLN A 71 -11.01 21.45 23.32
CA GLN A 71 -9.95 22.25 23.94
C GLN A 71 -10.12 22.39 25.46
N SER A 72 -11.16 21.78 26.04
CA SER A 72 -11.37 21.78 27.49
C SER A 72 -10.31 20.95 28.21
N ASP A 73 -10.11 21.19 29.51
CA ASP A 73 -9.21 20.40 30.35
C ASP A 73 -9.82 19.05 30.80
N ASN A 74 -11.10 18.81 30.49
CA ASN A 74 -11.82 17.61 30.89
C ASN A 74 -11.81 16.56 29.77
N ILE A 75 -11.19 15.41 30.04
CA ILE A 75 -11.09 14.29 29.09
C ILE A 75 -12.47 13.81 28.62
N ASP A 76 -13.49 13.81 29.49
CA ASP A 76 -14.82 13.35 29.11
C ASP A 76 -15.50 14.32 28.13
N ASP A 77 -15.33 15.62 28.33
CA ASP A 77 -15.82 16.64 27.40
C ASP A 77 -15.12 16.54 26.05
N GLN A 78 -13.80 16.32 26.05
CA GLN A 78 -13.01 16.05 24.85
C GLN A 78 -13.49 14.78 24.12
N LYS A 79 -13.78 13.69 24.85
CA LYS A 79 -14.30 12.43 24.29
C LYS A 79 -15.66 12.64 23.64
N GLN A 80 -16.60 13.31 24.32
CA GLN A 80 -17.92 13.60 23.78
C GLN A 80 -17.82 14.51 22.55
N ALA A 81 -16.91 15.47 22.55
CA ALA A 81 -16.66 16.34 21.43
C ALA A 81 -16.10 15.61 20.20
N ALA A 82 -15.04 14.80 20.39
CA ALA A 82 -14.43 14.00 19.33
C ALA A 82 -15.44 12.98 18.75
N MET A 83 -16.25 12.37 19.62
CA MET A 83 -17.37 11.51 19.22
C MET A 83 -18.41 12.27 18.39
N GLY A 84 -18.81 13.47 18.80
CA GLY A 84 -19.76 14.29 18.06
C GLY A 84 -19.24 14.63 16.66
N ILE A 85 -17.98 15.06 16.57
CA ILE A 85 -17.35 15.42 15.30
C ILE A 85 -17.20 14.20 14.37
N ARG A 86 -16.77 13.05 14.88
CA ARG A 86 -16.64 11.84 14.04
C ARG A 86 -17.98 11.43 13.44
N LEU A 87 -19.07 11.55 14.20
CA LEU A 87 -20.43 11.19 13.74
C LEU A 87 -20.95 12.18 12.68
N LEU A 88 -20.78 13.49 12.91
CA LEU A 88 -21.15 14.52 11.94
C LEU A 88 -20.42 14.33 10.60
N ALA A 89 -19.12 14.01 10.65
CA ALA A 89 -18.30 13.75 9.47
C ALA A 89 -18.62 12.42 8.76
N LYS A 90 -19.09 11.40 9.50
CA LYS A 90 -19.48 10.10 8.94
C LYS A 90 -20.77 10.22 8.12
N ASN A 91 -21.78 10.91 8.67
CA ASN A 91 -23.16 10.84 8.17
C ASN A 91 -23.44 11.75 6.96
N LYS A 92 -22.74 12.89 6.82
CA LYS A 92 -22.94 13.83 5.71
C LYS A 92 -21.61 14.28 5.11
N PRO A 93 -21.35 14.07 3.81
CA PRO A 93 -20.14 14.55 3.15
C PRO A 93 -19.96 16.08 3.29
N GLU A 94 -21.04 16.86 3.24
CA GLU A 94 -21.01 18.32 3.35
C GLU A 94 -20.51 18.78 4.73
N ASN A 95 -20.75 17.99 5.78
CA ASN A 95 -20.23 18.29 7.11
C ASN A 95 -18.69 18.19 7.16
N ARG A 96 -18.06 17.35 6.33
CA ARG A 96 -16.60 17.16 6.37
C ARG A 96 -15.87 18.45 6.04
N ILE A 97 -16.27 19.15 4.99
CA ILE A 97 -15.64 20.41 4.60
C ILE A 97 -16.00 21.53 5.58
N LYS A 98 -17.22 21.53 6.11
CA LYS A 98 -17.70 22.50 7.10
C LYS A 98 -16.91 22.42 8.40
N ILE A 99 -16.76 21.21 8.96
CA ILE A 99 -15.96 20.94 10.16
C ILE A 99 -14.51 21.41 9.99
N ALA A 100 -13.91 21.14 8.83
CA ALA A 100 -12.55 21.58 8.54
C ALA A 100 -12.44 23.12 8.48
N ARG A 101 -13.38 23.79 7.80
CA ARG A 101 -13.44 25.26 7.68
C ARG A 101 -13.66 25.97 9.00
N THR A 102 -14.40 25.37 9.94
CA THR A 102 -14.57 25.91 11.30
C THR A 102 -13.31 25.72 12.18
N GLY A 103 -12.26 25.10 11.66
CA GLY A 103 -10.97 25.01 12.35
C GLY A 103 -10.80 23.80 13.26
N ALA A 104 -11.63 22.75 13.12
CA ALA A 104 -11.58 21.58 13.99
C ALA A 104 -10.29 20.74 13.86
N ILE A 105 -9.56 20.85 12.75
CA ILE A 105 -8.43 19.95 12.44
C ILE A 105 -7.31 20.06 13.49
N LYS A 106 -6.89 21.27 13.88
CA LYS A 106 -5.80 21.44 14.87
C LYS A 106 -6.18 20.87 16.26
N PRO A 107 -7.37 21.18 16.83
CA PRO A 107 -7.86 20.53 18.04
C PRO A 107 -7.91 19.00 17.93
N LEU A 108 -8.37 18.46 16.79
CA LEU A 108 -8.40 17.01 16.55
C LEU A 108 -6.98 16.40 16.55
N VAL A 109 -6.01 17.07 15.92
CA VAL A 109 -4.60 16.65 15.92
C VAL A 109 -4.02 16.63 17.33
N SER A 110 -4.41 17.59 18.18
CA SER A 110 -4.03 17.62 19.60
C SER A 110 -4.54 16.39 20.35
N VAL A 111 -5.83 16.05 20.23
CA VAL A 111 -6.40 14.92 20.98
C VAL A 111 -5.92 13.55 20.49
N ILE A 112 -5.47 13.41 19.22
CA ILE A 112 -4.78 12.18 18.75
C ILE A 112 -3.49 11.93 19.55
N SER A 113 -2.85 12.99 20.02
CA SER A 113 -1.62 12.90 20.82
C SER A 113 -1.88 12.56 22.30
N SER A 114 -3.14 12.44 22.72
CA SER A 114 -3.52 12.05 24.08
C SER A 114 -3.03 10.64 24.43
N ASN A 115 -2.79 10.42 25.72
CA ASN A 115 -2.51 9.09 26.27
C ASN A 115 -3.80 8.32 26.62
N ASP A 116 -4.95 8.97 26.63
CA ASP A 116 -6.24 8.28 26.76
C ASP A 116 -6.57 7.57 25.44
N ALA A 117 -6.61 6.23 25.49
CA ALA A 117 -6.74 5.39 24.31
C ALA A 117 -8.05 5.64 23.53
N GLN A 118 -9.15 5.88 24.25
CA GLN A 118 -10.46 6.09 23.63
C GLN A 118 -10.56 7.47 22.97
N LEU A 119 -10.03 8.51 23.63
CA LEU A 119 -9.95 9.85 23.06
C LEU A 119 -9.06 9.88 21.82
N GLN A 120 -7.89 9.24 21.88
CA GLN A 120 -7.02 9.09 20.71
C GLN A 120 -7.77 8.39 19.56
N GLU A 121 -8.44 7.27 19.83
CA GLU A 121 -9.20 6.52 18.83
C GLU A 121 -10.30 7.39 18.19
N TYR A 122 -11.04 8.17 18.99
CA TYR A 122 -12.06 9.09 18.47
C TYR A 122 -11.45 10.21 17.62
N GLY A 123 -10.32 10.78 18.04
CA GLY A 123 -9.57 11.76 17.27
C GLY A 123 -9.10 11.21 15.92
N VAL A 124 -8.51 10.00 15.91
CA VAL A 124 -8.06 9.33 14.68
C VAL A 124 -9.23 9.07 13.74
N THR A 125 -10.34 8.56 14.29
CA THR A 125 -11.56 8.27 13.49
C THR A 125 -12.18 9.54 12.92
N ALA A 126 -12.18 10.65 13.67
CA ALA A 126 -12.63 11.94 13.17
C ALA A 126 -11.75 12.43 12.00
N ILE A 127 -10.42 12.39 12.15
CA ILE A 127 -9.49 12.76 11.06
C ILE A 127 -9.65 11.86 9.85
N LEU A 128 -9.81 10.54 10.03
CA LEU A 128 -10.12 9.61 8.94
C LEU A 128 -11.39 10.07 8.19
N ASN A 129 -12.50 10.29 8.90
CA ASN A 129 -13.76 10.69 8.27
C ASN A 129 -13.63 12.03 7.52
N LEU A 130 -12.87 12.99 8.06
CA LEU A 130 -12.59 14.26 7.39
C LEU A 130 -11.72 14.08 6.14
N SER A 131 -10.76 13.14 6.14
CA SER A 131 -9.87 12.83 5.01
C SER A 131 -10.57 12.12 3.83
N LEU A 132 -11.83 11.70 4.02
CA LEU A 132 -12.66 11.19 2.93
C LEU A 132 -13.10 12.31 1.97
N CYS A 133 -12.98 13.58 2.36
CA CYS A 133 -13.16 14.75 1.50
C CYS A 133 -11.79 15.20 0.96
N ASP A 134 -11.65 15.32 -0.36
CA ASP A 134 -10.37 15.55 -1.01
C ASP A 134 -9.81 16.93 -0.66
N GLU A 135 -10.68 17.93 -0.56
CA GLU A 135 -10.36 19.32 -0.20
C GLU A 135 -9.78 19.46 1.23
N ASN A 136 -10.03 18.48 2.10
CA ASN A 136 -9.54 18.51 3.47
C ASN A 136 -8.12 17.95 3.62
N LYS A 137 -7.64 17.11 2.68
CA LYS A 137 -6.40 16.33 2.86
C LYS A 137 -5.16 17.19 3.05
N ASP A 138 -5.00 18.23 2.24
CA ASP A 138 -3.88 19.18 2.36
C ASP A 138 -3.91 19.92 3.69
N LEU A 139 -5.09 20.35 4.14
CA LEU A 139 -5.26 21.03 5.41
C LEU A 139 -4.95 20.11 6.60
N ILE A 140 -5.37 18.84 6.53
CA ILE A 140 -5.05 17.82 7.54
C ILE A 140 -3.54 17.60 7.62
N ALA A 141 -2.88 17.40 6.47
CA ALA A 141 -1.44 17.15 6.41
C ALA A 141 -0.63 18.37 6.91
N SER A 142 -0.93 19.56 6.40
CA SER A 142 -0.27 20.82 6.79
C SER A 142 -0.54 21.23 8.24
N SER A 143 -1.63 20.75 8.85
CA SER A 143 -1.90 20.92 10.29
C SER A 143 -1.08 19.97 11.18
N GLY A 144 -0.19 19.15 10.60
CA GLY A 144 0.73 18.30 11.36
C GLY A 144 0.16 16.94 11.78
N ALA A 145 -0.92 16.48 11.16
CA ALA A 145 -1.60 15.22 11.55
C ALA A 145 -0.76 13.95 11.32
N ILE A 146 0.21 13.97 10.40
CA ILE A 146 0.96 12.76 9.99
C ILE A 146 1.67 12.09 11.17
N LYS A 147 2.42 12.84 11.99
CA LYS A 147 3.17 12.25 13.11
C LYS A 147 2.27 11.66 14.20
N PRO A 148 1.21 12.36 14.68
CA PRO A 148 0.23 11.78 15.59
C PRO A 148 -0.47 10.53 15.03
N LEU A 149 -0.82 10.52 13.74
CA LEU A 149 -1.40 9.33 13.09
C LEU A 149 -0.41 8.16 13.07
N VAL A 150 0.87 8.39 12.76
CA VAL A 150 1.90 7.33 12.82
C VAL A 150 2.08 6.81 14.25
N ARG A 151 2.02 7.68 15.26
CA ARG A 151 2.04 7.26 16.67
C ARG A 151 0.84 6.37 17.01
N ALA A 152 -0.37 6.76 16.60
CA ALA A 152 -1.58 5.97 16.81
C ALA A 152 -1.52 4.62 16.07
N LEU A 153 -0.96 4.59 14.85
CA LEU A 153 -0.70 3.36 14.11
C LEU A 153 0.25 2.40 14.85
N LYS A 154 1.23 2.94 15.58
CA LYS A 154 2.21 2.13 16.32
C LYS A 154 1.69 1.68 17.70
N LEU A 155 0.99 2.55 18.43
CA LEU A 155 0.72 2.37 19.86
C LEU A 155 -0.77 2.32 20.22
N GLY A 156 -1.66 2.66 19.29
CA GLY A 156 -3.10 2.73 19.54
C GLY A 156 -3.76 1.37 19.74
N THR A 157 -5.06 1.40 20.03
CA THR A 157 -5.96 0.23 20.02
C THR A 157 -6.02 -0.39 18.62
N SER A 158 -6.55 -1.62 18.49
CA SER A 158 -6.74 -2.24 17.15
C SER A 158 -7.47 -1.30 16.19
N THR A 159 -8.60 -0.73 16.64
CA THR A 159 -9.40 0.22 15.87
C THR A 159 -8.62 1.48 15.52
N ALA A 160 -7.86 2.06 16.46
CA ALA A 160 -7.06 3.24 16.20
C ALA A 160 -5.95 2.96 15.18
N ARG A 161 -5.32 1.78 15.22
CA ARG A 161 -4.28 1.38 14.25
C ARG A 161 -4.86 1.23 12.85
N GLU A 162 -5.97 0.52 12.71
CA GLU A 162 -6.69 0.36 11.44
C GLU A 162 -7.12 1.72 10.87
N ASN A 163 -7.76 2.55 11.68
CA ASN A 163 -8.22 3.86 11.25
C ASN A 163 -7.06 4.81 10.91
N ALA A 164 -5.93 4.71 11.63
CA ALA A 164 -4.72 5.48 11.32
C ALA A 164 -4.09 5.02 9.99
N ALA A 165 -4.02 3.71 9.72
CA ALA A 165 -3.55 3.18 8.43
C ALA A 165 -4.43 3.69 7.29
N CYS A 166 -5.76 3.64 7.46
CA CYS A 166 -6.71 4.16 6.47
C CYS A 166 -6.57 5.68 6.28
N ALA A 167 -6.41 6.46 7.36
CA ALA A 167 -6.22 7.91 7.25
C ALA A 167 -4.91 8.25 6.51
N LEU A 168 -3.82 7.56 6.82
CA LEU A 168 -2.54 7.74 6.12
C LEU A 168 -2.64 7.38 4.64
N LEU A 169 -3.39 6.31 4.29
CA LEU A 169 -3.72 5.98 2.89
C LEU A 169 -4.51 7.10 2.20
N ARG A 170 -5.52 7.68 2.86
CA ARG A 170 -6.29 8.79 2.26
C ARG A 170 -5.40 10.01 2.01
N LEU A 171 -4.51 10.33 2.95
CA LEU A 171 -3.57 11.43 2.81
C LEU A 171 -2.49 11.16 1.76
N SER A 172 -2.09 9.90 1.55
CA SER A 172 -1.09 9.51 0.56
C SER A 172 -1.58 9.58 -0.89
N GLN A 173 -2.87 9.88 -1.11
CA GLN A 173 -3.39 10.22 -2.44
C GLN A 173 -2.85 11.56 -2.97
N ILE A 174 -2.22 12.36 -2.10
CA ILE A 174 -1.46 13.55 -2.47
C ILE A 174 0.03 13.17 -2.50
N GLU A 175 0.71 13.41 -3.62
CA GLU A 175 2.08 12.92 -3.87
C GLU A 175 3.09 13.44 -2.83
N GLU A 176 3.00 14.72 -2.46
CA GLU A 176 3.88 15.34 -1.46
C GLU A 176 3.77 14.66 -0.09
N ASN A 177 2.56 14.19 0.25
CA ASN A 177 2.30 13.52 1.52
C ASN A 177 2.96 12.14 1.59
N LYS A 178 3.09 11.40 0.47
CA LYS A 178 3.71 10.07 0.45
C LYS A 178 5.13 10.07 1.03
N THR A 179 5.91 11.08 0.63
CA THR A 179 7.29 11.25 1.12
C THR A 179 7.31 11.63 2.60
N ALA A 180 6.42 12.54 3.03
CA ALA A 180 6.31 12.97 4.42
C ALA A 180 5.87 11.84 5.36
N ILE A 181 4.89 11.03 4.94
CA ILE A 181 4.41 9.85 5.67
C ILE A 181 5.53 8.83 5.85
N GLY A 182 6.24 8.50 4.77
CA GLY A 182 7.36 7.58 4.81
C GLY A 182 8.50 8.05 5.73
N ARG A 183 8.89 9.33 5.63
CA ARG A 183 9.90 9.96 6.51
C ARG A 183 9.47 10.05 7.98
N SER A 184 8.16 10.07 8.25
CA SER A 184 7.63 10.08 9.61
C SER A 184 7.66 8.70 10.29
N GLY A 185 8.14 7.66 9.60
CA GLY A 185 8.29 6.32 10.17
C GLY A 185 7.01 5.48 10.10
N ALA A 186 6.12 5.75 9.15
CA ALA A 186 4.87 5.00 8.98
C ALA A 186 5.08 3.56 8.50
N ILE A 187 6.16 3.30 7.75
CA ILE A 187 6.36 2.03 7.04
C ILE A 187 6.47 0.83 8.00
N PRO A 188 7.34 0.80 9.04
CA PRO A 188 7.43 -0.37 9.91
C PRO A 188 6.12 -0.70 10.67
N PRO A 189 5.37 0.27 11.24
CA PRO A 189 4.05 -0.01 11.80
C PRO A 189 3.02 -0.54 10.80
N LEU A 190 3.05 -0.10 9.54
CA LEU A 190 2.19 -0.67 8.48
C LEU A 190 2.57 -2.12 8.17
N VAL A 191 3.87 -2.43 8.10
CA VAL A 191 4.34 -3.82 7.91
C VAL A 191 3.90 -4.70 9.08
N ASN A 192 4.04 -4.23 10.31
CA ASN A 192 3.56 -4.97 11.47
C ASN A 192 2.03 -5.19 11.42
N LEU A 193 1.25 -4.20 10.96
CA LEU A 193 -0.19 -4.35 10.80
C LEU A 193 -0.58 -5.42 9.76
N LEU A 194 0.26 -5.70 8.75
CA LEU A 194 0.08 -6.84 7.84
C LEU A 194 0.22 -8.19 8.54
N GLU A 195 1.12 -8.28 9.52
CA GLU A 195 1.38 -9.52 10.27
C GLU A 195 0.25 -9.78 11.27
N ILE A 196 -0.02 -8.82 12.15
CA ILE A 196 -0.86 -9.02 13.34
C ILE A 196 -2.29 -8.45 13.23
N GLY A 197 -2.58 -7.70 12.16
CA GLY A 197 -3.89 -7.08 11.97
C GLY A 197 -5.00 -8.10 11.68
N ASN A 198 -6.24 -7.70 11.95
CA ASN A 198 -7.40 -8.40 11.39
C ASN A 198 -7.48 -8.16 9.87
N PHE A 199 -8.42 -8.82 9.18
CA PHE A 199 -8.59 -8.69 7.74
C PHE A 199 -8.65 -7.22 7.26
N ARG A 200 -9.39 -6.36 7.96
CA ARG A 200 -9.50 -4.93 7.63
C ARG A 200 -8.15 -4.22 7.80
N GLY A 201 -7.47 -4.42 8.91
CA GLY A 201 -6.14 -3.85 9.18
C GLY A 201 -5.11 -4.27 8.15
N LYS A 202 -5.08 -5.56 7.79
CA LYS A 202 -4.19 -6.08 6.73
C LYS A 202 -4.51 -5.46 5.38
N LYS A 203 -5.79 -5.34 5.02
CA LYS A 203 -6.24 -4.69 3.79
C LYS A 203 -5.80 -3.23 3.71
N ASP A 204 -6.09 -2.45 4.76
CA ASP A 204 -5.79 -1.03 4.80
C ASP A 204 -4.27 -0.79 4.82
N ALA A 205 -3.51 -1.62 5.55
CA ALA A 205 -2.05 -1.58 5.56
C ALA A 205 -1.44 -1.90 4.19
N CYS A 206 -1.93 -2.96 3.53
CA CYS A 206 -1.45 -3.37 2.21
C CYS A 206 -1.69 -2.27 1.17
N THR A 207 -2.87 -1.66 1.20
CA THR A 207 -3.25 -0.56 0.30
C THR A 207 -2.42 0.70 0.57
N ALA A 208 -2.20 1.04 1.84
CA ALA A 208 -1.32 2.14 2.23
C ALA A 208 0.12 1.91 1.75
N LEU A 209 0.65 0.71 1.94
CA LEU A 209 2.00 0.34 1.49
C LEU A 209 2.13 0.38 -0.02
N TYR A 210 1.12 -0.08 -0.77
CA TYR A 210 1.08 0.05 -2.23
C TYR A 210 1.20 1.51 -2.67
N SER A 211 0.38 2.39 -2.08
CA SER A 211 0.40 3.84 -2.39
C SER A 211 1.73 4.49 -2.02
N LEU A 212 2.25 4.23 -0.81
CA LEU A 212 3.48 4.85 -0.32
C LEU A 212 4.73 4.37 -1.06
N CYS A 213 4.76 3.11 -1.50
CA CYS A 213 5.89 2.52 -2.20
C CYS A 213 5.99 2.94 -3.67
N SER A 214 5.12 3.81 -4.20
CA SER A 214 5.39 4.47 -5.48
C SER A 214 6.62 5.39 -5.38
N VAL A 215 6.97 5.83 -4.16
CA VAL A 215 8.19 6.58 -3.84
C VAL A 215 9.36 5.62 -3.60
N LYS A 216 10.47 5.80 -4.31
CA LYS A 216 11.64 4.90 -4.27
C LYS A 216 12.21 4.72 -2.86
N GLU A 217 12.35 5.79 -2.09
CA GLU A 217 12.87 5.75 -0.73
C GLU A 217 11.97 4.95 0.21
N ASN A 218 10.65 4.94 -0.05
CA ASN A 218 9.71 4.15 0.73
C ASN A 218 9.80 2.66 0.40
N LYS A 219 10.14 2.28 -0.85
CA LYS A 219 10.46 0.88 -1.19
C LYS A 219 11.63 0.38 -0.35
N THR A 220 12.72 1.16 -0.27
CA THR A 220 13.89 0.81 0.55
C THR A 220 13.52 0.67 2.02
N ARG A 221 12.73 1.61 2.58
CA ARG A 221 12.24 1.51 3.95
C ARG A 221 11.37 0.26 4.18
N ALA A 222 10.55 -0.12 3.21
CA ALA A 222 9.67 -1.29 3.32
C ALA A 222 10.48 -2.60 3.34
N VAL A 223 11.47 -2.73 2.45
CA VAL A 223 12.39 -3.88 2.44
C VAL A 223 13.16 -3.97 3.75
N GLN A 224 13.72 -2.85 4.24
CA GLN A 224 14.41 -2.79 5.54
C GLN A 224 13.52 -3.12 6.74
N ALA A 225 12.21 -2.84 6.62
CA ALA A 225 11.22 -3.18 7.64
C ALA A 225 10.75 -4.65 7.58
N GLY A 226 11.30 -5.47 6.67
CA GLY A 226 10.96 -6.89 6.58
C GLY A 226 9.64 -7.19 5.88
N ILE A 227 9.16 -6.32 5.00
CA ILE A 227 7.85 -6.48 4.33
C ILE A 227 7.68 -7.78 3.52
N MET A 228 8.78 -8.40 3.07
CA MET A 228 8.70 -9.56 2.18
C MET A 228 8.02 -10.77 2.84
N LYS A 229 8.36 -11.07 4.09
CA LYS A 229 7.79 -12.18 4.84
C LYS A 229 6.25 -12.11 4.91
N PRO A 230 5.62 -11.05 5.45
CA PRO A 230 4.16 -11.00 5.52
C PRO A 230 3.49 -10.98 4.14
N LEU A 231 4.12 -10.43 3.10
CA LEU A 231 3.56 -10.49 1.75
C LEU A 231 3.57 -11.92 1.20
N VAL A 232 4.66 -12.66 1.38
CA VAL A 232 4.75 -14.07 0.96
C VAL A 232 3.75 -14.93 1.73
N GLU A 233 3.64 -14.75 3.04
CA GLU A 233 2.66 -15.47 3.87
C GLU A 233 1.21 -15.19 3.43
N LEU A 234 0.86 -13.93 3.15
CA LEU A 234 -0.49 -13.56 2.68
C LEU A 234 -0.80 -14.06 1.26
N MET A 235 0.21 -14.20 0.41
CA MET A 235 0.07 -14.80 -0.92
C MET A 235 -0.10 -16.31 -0.87
N ALA A 236 0.52 -16.99 0.12
CA ALA A 236 0.38 -18.43 0.32
C ALA A 236 -0.99 -18.83 0.90
N ASP A 237 -1.66 -17.93 1.63
CA ASP A 237 -3.02 -18.15 2.12
C ASP A 237 -4.07 -17.73 1.07
N PHE A 238 -4.42 -18.66 0.18
CA PHE A 238 -5.47 -18.45 -0.83
C PHE A 238 -6.87 -18.20 -0.25
N GLY A 239 -7.12 -18.52 1.02
CA GLY A 239 -8.37 -18.25 1.72
C GLY A 239 -8.46 -16.84 2.32
N SER A 240 -7.32 -16.13 2.41
CA SER A 240 -7.23 -14.82 3.09
C SER A 240 -7.95 -13.67 2.38
N ASN A 241 -8.31 -13.82 1.09
CA ASN A 241 -8.70 -12.73 0.19
C ASN A 241 -7.63 -11.60 0.07
N MET A 242 -6.38 -11.90 0.42
CA MET A 242 -5.25 -10.95 0.39
C MET A 242 -4.21 -11.26 -0.69
N VAL A 243 -4.34 -12.37 -1.43
CA VAL A 243 -3.39 -12.79 -2.47
C VAL A 243 -3.15 -11.69 -3.51
N ASP A 244 -4.23 -11.17 -4.13
CA ASP A 244 -4.12 -10.12 -5.15
C ASP A 244 -3.43 -8.87 -4.62
N LYS A 245 -3.89 -8.35 -3.47
CA LYS A 245 -3.36 -7.12 -2.87
C LYS A 245 -1.88 -7.26 -2.52
N SER A 246 -1.50 -8.40 -1.95
CA SER A 246 -0.12 -8.68 -1.55
C SER A 246 0.79 -8.84 -2.78
N ALA A 247 0.31 -9.52 -3.83
CA ALA A 247 1.02 -9.65 -5.09
C ALA A 247 1.23 -8.29 -5.79
N PHE A 248 0.26 -7.37 -5.73
CA PHE A 248 0.44 -6.00 -6.26
C PHE A 248 1.49 -5.18 -5.50
N VAL A 249 1.53 -5.28 -4.17
CA VAL A 249 2.61 -4.63 -3.40
C VAL A 249 3.95 -5.26 -3.75
N LEU A 250 4.01 -6.59 -3.85
CA LEU A 250 5.25 -7.28 -4.18
C LEU A 250 5.77 -6.90 -5.57
N SER A 251 4.90 -6.88 -6.59
CA SER A 251 5.28 -6.50 -7.97
C SER A 251 5.86 -5.09 -8.06
N LEU A 252 5.37 -4.17 -7.23
CA LEU A 252 5.92 -2.82 -7.13
C LEU A 252 7.32 -2.80 -6.51
N LEU A 253 7.57 -3.64 -5.50
CA LEU A 253 8.83 -3.67 -4.73
C LEU A 253 9.98 -4.37 -5.45
N VAL A 254 9.70 -5.48 -6.16
CA VAL A 254 10.72 -6.28 -6.87
C VAL A 254 11.38 -5.54 -8.05
N SER A 255 10.96 -4.31 -8.33
CA SER A 255 11.74 -3.36 -9.16
C SER A 255 13.11 -2.97 -8.57
N THR A 256 13.41 -3.36 -7.32
CA THR A 256 14.71 -3.14 -6.66
C THR A 256 15.45 -4.46 -6.42
N PRO A 257 16.77 -4.54 -6.65
CA PRO A 257 17.54 -5.77 -6.43
C PRO A 257 17.45 -6.31 -4.99
N GLU A 258 17.43 -5.43 -4.00
CA GLU A 258 17.32 -5.80 -2.59
C GLU A 258 15.97 -6.47 -2.29
N ALA A 259 14.89 -5.95 -2.86
CA ALA A 259 13.59 -6.61 -2.75
C ALA A 259 13.56 -7.98 -3.45
N ARG A 260 14.23 -8.11 -4.61
CA ARG A 260 14.33 -9.39 -5.33
C ARG A 260 15.09 -10.44 -4.53
N ALA A 261 16.15 -10.06 -3.83
CA ALA A 261 16.86 -10.97 -2.93
C ALA A 261 15.98 -11.38 -1.75
N ALA A 262 15.39 -10.39 -1.06
CA ALA A 262 14.58 -10.64 0.14
C ALA A 262 13.34 -11.51 -0.15
N VAL A 263 12.63 -11.32 -1.28
CA VAL A 263 11.49 -12.18 -1.61
C VAL A 263 11.89 -13.64 -1.87
N VAL A 264 13.07 -13.86 -2.45
CA VAL A 264 13.59 -15.22 -2.70
C VAL A 264 14.02 -15.88 -1.39
N GLU A 265 14.68 -15.13 -0.51
CA GLU A 265 15.06 -15.60 0.84
C GLU A 265 13.85 -16.00 1.69
N GLU A 266 12.75 -15.26 1.59
CA GLU A 266 11.49 -15.56 2.28
C GLU A 266 10.64 -16.64 1.60
N GLY A 267 11.17 -17.32 0.56
CA GLY A 267 10.46 -18.43 -0.09
C GLY A 267 9.36 -18.02 -1.05
N GLY A 268 9.43 -16.82 -1.63
CA GLY A 268 8.40 -16.32 -2.55
C GLY A 268 8.32 -17.05 -3.89
N ILE A 269 9.38 -17.72 -4.37
CA ILE A 269 9.35 -18.43 -5.66
C ILE A 269 8.32 -19.59 -5.66
N PRO A 270 8.37 -20.56 -4.72
CA PRO A 270 7.36 -21.61 -4.64
C PRO A 270 5.93 -21.07 -4.63
N VAL A 271 5.66 -20.05 -3.79
CA VAL A 271 4.33 -19.43 -3.67
C VAL A 271 3.89 -18.81 -5.00
N LEU A 272 4.78 -18.10 -5.70
CA LEU A 272 4.45 -17.52 -6.99
C LEU A 272 4.18 -18.60 -8.05
N VAL A 273 4.92 -19.70 -8.05
CA VAL A 273 4.70 -20.81 -8.99
C VAL A 273 3.36 -21.48 -8.72
N GLU A 274 3.01 -21.70 -7.45
CA GLU A 274 1.70 -22.22 -7.05
C GLU A 274 0.57 -21.28 -7.51
N ILE A 275 0.72 -19.96 -7.36
CA ILE A 275 -0.25 -18.98 -7.87
C ILE A 275 -0.43 -19.09 -9.39
N VAL A 276 0.63 -19.33 -10.17
CA VAL A 276 0.53 -19.54 -11.63
C VAL A 276 -0.28 -20.80 -11.95
N GLU A 277 -0.15 -21.84 -11.13
CA GLU A 277 -0.86 -23.11 -11.30
C GLU A 277 -2.35 -23.01 -10.93
N VAL A 278 -2.68 -22.54 -9.72
CA VAL A 278 -4.03 -22.63 -9.16
C VAL A 278 -4.77 -21.30 -9.00
N GLY A 279 -4.08 -20.17 -9.15
CA GLY A 279 -4.66 -18.84 -8.92
C GLY A 279 -5.73 -18.43 -9.94
N THR A 280 -6.44 -17.33 -9.65
CA THR A 280 -7.35 -16.72 -10.62
C THR A 280 -6.57 -16.15 -11.82
N GLN A 281 -7.25 -15.88 -12.94
CA GLN A 281 -6.59 -15.33 -14.13
C GLN A 281 -5.79 -14.04 -13.84
N ARG A 282 -6.29 -13.20 -12.93
CA ARG A 282 -5.62 -11.99 -12.45
C ARG A 282 -4.37 -12.32 -11.64
N GLN A 283 -4.49 -13.24 -10.68
CA GLN A 283 -3.39 -13.64 -9.81
C GLN A 283 -2.26 -14.29 -10.61
N LYS A 284 -2.60 -15.18 -11.55
CA LYS A 284 -1.65 -15.81 -12.48
C LYS A 284 -0.87 -14.77 -13.26
N GLU A 285 -1.55 -13.76 -13.81
CA GLU A 285 -0.90 -12.70 -14.60
C GLU A 285 0.14 -11.92 -13.77
N ILE A 286 -0.23 -11.54 -12.53
CA ILE A 286 0.66 -10.80 -11.63
C ILE A 286 1.84 -11.68 -11.19
N ALA A 287 1.59 -12.95 -10.84
CA ALA A 287 2.64 -13.87 -10.42
C ALA A 287 3.68 -14.10 -11.53
N VAL A 288 3.24 -14.28 -12.78
CA VAL A 288 4.17 -14.36 -13.93
C VAL A 288 4.95 -13.07 -14.12
N CYS A 289 4.32 -11.90 -13.93
CA CYS A 289 5.04 -10.62 -14.02
C CYS A 289 6.16 -10.52 -12.97
N ILE A 290 5.91 -10.96 -11.73
CA ILE A 290 6.91 -10.96 -10.65
C ILE A 290 8.02 -11.96 -10.97
N LEU A 291 7.68 -13.19 -11.36
CA LEU A 291 8.65 -14.22 -11.72
C LEU A 291 9.54 -13.79 -12.88
N LEU A 292 8.99 -13.08 -13.89
CA LEU A 292 9.75 -12.51 -14.98
C LEU A 292 10.77 -11.48 -14.48
N GLN A 293 10.37 -10.53 -13.63
CA GLN A 293 11.27 -9.53 -13.06
C GLN A 293 12.37 -10.12 -12.17
N LEU A 294 12.09 -11.23 -11.48
CA LEU A 294 13.10 -11.99 -10.75
C LEU A 294 14.10 -12.65 -11.72
N CYS A 295 13.60 -13.21 -12.82
CA CYS A 295 14.42 -13.97 -13.76
C CYS A 295 15.25 -13.10 -14.72
N GLU A 296 14.82 -11.87 -15.04
CA GLU A 296 15.44 -11.00 -16.05
C GLU A 296 16.98 -10.90 -15.88
N ASP A 297 17.46 -10.69 -14.65
CA ASP A 297 18.89 -10.45 -14.37
C ASP A 297 19.60 -11.56 -13.56
N SER A 298 18.92 -12.68 -13.26
CA SER A 298 19.46 -13.69 -12.33
C SER A 298 19.32 -15.12 -12.85
N LEU A 299 20.44 -15.71 -13.28
CA LEU A 299 20.51 -17.11 -13.66
C LEU A 299 20.18 -18.06 -12.50
N THR A 300 20.54 -17.67 -11.28
CA THR A 300 20.20 -18.42 -10.07
C THR A 300 18.69 -18.49 -9.91
N TYR A 301 17.99 -17.36 -10.03
CA TYR A 301 16.52 -17.33 -9.89
C TYR A 301 15.83 -18.06 -11.04
N ARG A 302 16.32 -17.93 -12.28
CA ARG A 302 15.84 -18.76 -13.42
C ARG A 302 15.91 -20.25 -13.10
N THR A 303 17.04 -20.70 -12.54
CA THR A 303 17.24 -22.11 -12.18
C THR A 303 16.29 -22.54 -11.07
N MET A 304 16.06 -21.69 -10.07
CA MET A 304 15.10 -21.96 -8.99
C MET A 304 13.68 -22.08 -9.54
N VAL A 305 13.21 -21.10 -10.32
CA VAL A 305 11.88 -21.10 -10.93
C VAL A 305 11.65 -22.34 -11.81
N ALA A 306 12.64 -22.74 -12.59
CA ALA A 306 12.54 -23.96 -13.41
C ALA A 306 12.48 -25.24 -12.55
N ARG A 307 13.24 -25.30 -11.44
CA ARG A 307 13.25 -26.44 -10.51
C ARG A 307 11.96 -26.57 -9.71
N GLU A 308 11.31 -25.45 -9.38
CA GLU A 308 9.98 -25.42 -8.75
C GLU A 308 8.86 -25.85 -9.72
N GLY A 309 9.18 -26.24 -10.96
CA GLY A 309 8.19 -26.80 -11.87
C GLY A 309 7.31 -25.76 -12.56
N ALA A 310 7.77 -24.52 -12.71
CA ALA A 310 6.97 -23.45 -13.34
C ALA A 310 6.64 -23.70 -14.84
N ILE A 311 7.40 -24.55 -15.55
CA ILE A 311 7.28 -24.68 -17.01
C ILE A 311 5.90 -25.19 -17.48
N PRO A 312 5.36 -26.32 -16.97
CA PRO A 312 4.03 -26.79 -17.37
C PRO A 312 2.90 -25.76 -17.14
N PRO A 313 2.74 -25.13 -15.96
CA PRO A 313 1.67 -24.14 -15.77
C PRO A 313 1.88 -22.88 -16.62
N LEU A 314 3.11 -22.48 -16.92
CA LEU A 314 3.38 -21.37 -17.86
C LEU A 314 2.96 -21.71 -19.30
N ILE A 315 3.18 -22.94 -19.77
CA ILE A 315 2.71 -23.38 -21.09
C ILE A 315 1.19 -23.40 -21.15
N ALA A 316 0.53 -23.90 -20.10
CA ALA A 316 -0.93 -23.89 -20.03
C ALA A 316 -1.48 -22.45 -20.06
N LEU A 317 -0.85 -21.54 -19.32
CA LEU A 317 -1.24 -20.13 -19.26
C LEU A 317 -0.98 -19.39 -20.58
N SER A 318 0.08 -19.74 -21.33
CA SER A 318 0.34 -19.15 -22.65
C SER A 318 -0.73 -19.54 -23.69
N GLN A 319 -1.43 -20.65 -23.49
CA GLN A 319 -2.50 -21.10 -24.38
C GLN A 319 -3.86 -20.52 -23.97
N THR A 320 -4.15 -20.46 -22.67
CA THR A 320 -5.49 -20.22 -22.13
C THR A 320 -5.69 -18.86 -21.44
N GLY A 321 -4.61 -18.13 -21.14
CA GLY A 321 -4.67 -16.89 -20.37
C GLY A 321 -5.22 -15.67 -21.12
N THR A 322 -5.32 -14.53 -20.41
CA THR A 322 -5.51 -13.19 -21.00
C THR A 322 -4.39 -12.85 -21.97
N SER A 323 -4.61 -11.93 -22.92
CA SER A 323 -3.56 -11.51 -23.85
C SER A 323 -2.27 -11.09 -23.15
N ARG A 324 -2.38 -10.39 -22.01
CA ARG A 324 -1.24 -9.98 -21.19
C ARG A 324 -0.58 -11.18 -20.48
N ALA A 325 -1.36 -12.08 -19.88
CA ALA A 325 -0.81 -13.30 -19.28
C ALA A 325 -0.09 -14.20 -20.31
N LYS A 326 -0.63 -14.34 -21.52
CA LYS A 326 -0.01 -15.11 -22.60
C LYS A 326 1.36 -14.56 -22.96
N GLN A 327 1.41 -13.26 -23.29
CA GLN A 327 2.66 -12.57 -23.65
C GLN A 327 3.72 -12.70 -22.55
N LYS A 328 3.32 -12.53 -21.28
CA LYS A 328 4.24 -12.60 -20.14
C LYS A 328 4.72 -14.03 -19.88
N SER A 329 3.85 -15.02 -20.05
CA SER A 329 4.21 -16.44 -19.89
C SER A 329 5.20 -16.87 -20.96
N GLU A 330 4.97 -16.48 -22.21
CA GLU A 330 5.89 -16.74 -23.33
C GLU A 330 7.27 -16.12 -23.07
N ALA A 331 7.30 -14.85 -22.66
CA ALA A 331 8.54 -14.16 -22.31
C ALA A 331 9.30 -14.86 -21.17
N LEU A 332 8.60 -15.29 -20.12
CA LEU A 332 9.23 -16.02 -19.02
C LEU A 332 9.76 -17.39 -19.47
N ILE A 333 9.00 -18.13 -20.28
CA ILE A 333 9.46 -19.40 -20.86
C ILE A 333 10.75 -19.19 -21.68
N GLU A 334 10.82 -18.14 -22.50
CA GLU A 334 12.03 -17.80 -23.26
C GLU A 334 13.22 -17.52 -22.34
N VAL A 335 13.03 -16.69 -21.32
CA VAL A 335 14.07 -16.36 -20.32
C VAL A 335 14.58 -17.60 -19.60
N LEU A 336 13.68 -18.54 -19.24
CA LEU A 336 14.03 -19.79 -18.58
C LEU A 336 14.77 -20.77 -19.51
N ARG A 337 14.57 -20.69 -20.84
CA ARG A 337 15.26 -21.53 -21.84
C ARG A 337 16.64 -21.01 -22.23
N GLN A 338 16.95 -19.73 -21.99
CA GLN A 338 18.25 -19.18 -22.34
C GLN A 338 19.38 -19.94 -21.64
N PRO A 339 20.43 -20.38 -22.37
CA PRO A 339 21.51 -21.16 -21.79
C PRO A 339 22.26 -20.36 -20.73
N ARG A 340 22.86 -21.06 -19.76
CA ARG A 340 23.82 -20.50 -18.82
C ARG A 340 24.88 -19.75 -19.64
N SER A 341 24.94 -18.43 -19.58
CA SER A 341 26.07 -17.70 -20.15
C SER A 341 27.30 -18.10 -19.34
N VAL A 342 28.01 -19.11 -19.82
CA VAL A 342 29.37 -19.38 -19.37
C VAL A 342 30.14 -18.11 -19.72
N ASN A 343 30.65 -17.43 -18.69
CA ASN A 343 31.54 -16.29 -18.86
C ASN A 343 32.65 -16.67 -19.85
N ASN A 344 32.56 -16.17 -21.09
CA ASN A 344 33.63 -16.21 -22.09
C ASN A 344 34.74 -15.22 -21.71
N ALA A 345 35.23 -15.29 -20.48
CA ALA A 345 36.44 -14.61 -20.02
C ALA A 345 37.67 -15.55 -20.00
N ALA A 346 37.52 -16.80 -20.45
CA ALA A 346 38.59 -17.79 -20.48
C ALA A 346 39.21 -18.02 -21.87
N SER A 347 38.71 -17.39 -22.95
CA SER A 347 39.24 -17.61 -24.32
C SER A 347 40.18 -16.49 -24.81
N ALA A 348 40.69 -15.64 -23.92
CA ALA A 348 41.67 -14.59 -24.24
C ALA A 348 43.04 -14.81 -23.57
N ARG A 349 43.33 -16.02 -23.05
CA ARG A 349 44.63 -16.38 -22.48
C ARG A 349 45.23 -17.64 -23.11
N THR A 350 45.18 -17.74 -24.43
CA THR A 350 45.96 -18.74 -25.19
C THR A 350 46.40 -18.16 -26.54
N SER A 351 47.05 -17.00 -26.51
CA SER A 351 47.78 -16.46 -27.66
C SER A 351 48.86 -15.50 -27.16
N ASN A 352 49.78 -16.02 -26.35
CA ASN A 352 51.11 -15.43 -26.13
C ASN A 352 52.05 -16.47 -25.49
N VAL A 353 52.28 -17.58 -26.19
CA VAL A 353 53.53 -18.33 -26.12
C VAL A 353 53.72 -18.94 -27.50
N SER A 354 54.68 -18.43 -28.28
CA SER A 354 55.59 -19.20 -29.17
C SER A 354 56.31 -18.27 -30.15
N VAL A 355 57.63 -18.22 -29.95
CA VAL A 355 58.76 -17.80 -30.83
C VAL A 355 59.00 -16.31 -31.03
#